data_AF-D8F690-F1
#
_entry.id   AF-D8F690-F1
#
_cell.length_a   1.000
_cell.length_b   1.000
_cell.length_c   1.000
_cell.angle_alpha   90.00
_cell.angle_beta   90.00
_cell.angle_gamma   90.00
#
_symmetry.space_group_name_H-M   'P 1'
#
loop_
_entity.id
_entity.type
_entity.pdbx_description
1 polymer ?
#
loop_
_entity_poly.entity_id
_entity_poly.type
_entity_poly.pdbx_seq_one_letter_code
_entity_poly.pdbx_strand_id
1 'polypeptide(L)' 'MMLMMLAFLVDQTQQLCCPLFRATWHKMGSKRELWDRMRSLFRDFAFKSMRMLYEALFYGMKFQPPIILYDDD' A
#
# COMPACT_ATOMS: atom_id res chain seq x y z
N MET A 1 -8.22 16.48 -13.25
CA MET A 1 -8.30 15.47 -14.33
C MET A 1 -7.00 14.70 -14.53
N MET A 2 -5.86 15.37 -14.77
CA MET A 2 -4.58 14.70 -15.07
C MET A 2 -4.13 13.69 -14.01
N LEU A 3 -4.28 14.01 -12.72
CA LEU A 3 -3.92 13.09 -11.61
C LEU A 3 -4.78 11.83 -11.55
N MET A 4 -6.07 11.89 -11.94
CA MET A 4 -6.93 10.70 -12.00
C MET A 4 -6.49 9.75 -13.11
N MET A 5 -6.20 10.29 -14.29
CA MET A 5 -5.77 9.48 -15.43
C MET A 5 -4.41 8.83 -15.17
N LEU A 6 -3.51 9.53 -14.48
CA LEU A 6 -2.23 8.99 -14.04
C LEU A 6 -2.40 7.87 -13.00
N ALA A 7 -3.24 8.07 -11.99
CA ALA A 7 -3.52 7.02 -10.99
C ALA A 7 -4.10 5.76 -11.64
N PHE A 8 -5.00 5.94 -12.61
CA PHE A 8 -5.55 4.84 -13.38
C PHE A 8 -4.49 4.14 -14.24
N LEU A 9 -3.64 4.88 -14.95
CA LEU A 9 -2.56 4.29 -15.76
C LEU A 9 -1.58 3.48 -14.90
N VAL A 10 -1.24 3.98 -13.71
CA VAL A 10 -0.40 3.25 -12.74
C VAL A 10 -1.10 1.97 -12.29
N ASP A 11 -2.39 2.01 -11.97
CA ASP A 11 -3.20 0.83 -11.61
C ASP A 11 -3.21 -0.19 -12.75
N GLN A 12 -3.42 0.25 -13.99
CA GLN A 12 -3.42 -0.62 -15.17
C GLN A 12 -2.04 -1.26 -15.43
N THR A 13 -0.97 -0.49 -15.27
CA THR A 13 0.41 -0.99 -15.42
C THR A 13 0.74 -2.02 -14.34
N GLN A 14 0.34 -1.76 -13.10
CA GLN A 14 0.53 -2.67 -11.98
C GLN A 14 -0.26 -3.97 -12.15
N GLN A 15 -1.50 -3.92 -12.65
CA GLN A 15 -2.27 -5.12 -12.97
C GLN A 15 -1.59 -6.00 -14.03
N LEU A 16 -0.99 -5.39 -15.05
CA LEU A 16 -0.33 -6.11 -16.14
C LEU A 16 1.00 -6.72 -15.71
N CYS A 17 1.84 -5.97 -15.01
CA CYS A 17 3.23 -6.37 -14.73
C CYS A 17 3.42 -7.02 -13.35
N CYS A 18 2.50 -6.85 -12.39
CA CYS A 18 2.71 -7.26 -11.00
C CYS A 18 1.73 -8.36 -10.56
N PRO A 19 2.15 -9.65 -10.57
CA PRO A 19 1.31 -10.74 -10.09
C PRO A 19 1.00 -10.62 -8.58
N LEU A 20 1.92 -10.05 -7.80
CA LEU A 20 1.72 -9.80 -6.37
C LEU A 20 0.57 -8.81 -6.14
N PHE A 21 0.52 -7.71 -6.89
CA PHE A 21 -0.60 -6.75 -6.82
C PHE A 21 -1.94 -7.43 -7.11
N ARG A 22 -2.00 -8.29 -8.13
CA ARG A 22 -3.20 -9.04 -8.49
C ARG A 22 -3.64 -10.00 -7.40
N ALA A 23 -2.69 -10.71 -6.78
CA ALA A 23 -2.97 -11.60 -5.65
C ALA A 23 -3.50 -10.83 -4.42
N THR A 24 -2.91 -9.67 -4.12
CA THR A 24 -3.36 -8.79 -3.04
C THR A 24 -4.77 -8.24 -3.31
N TRP A 25 -5.05 -7.78 -4.53
CA TRP A 25 -6.41 -7.36 -4.90
C TRP A 25 -7.40 -8.51 -4.76
N HIS A 26 -7.08 -9.71 -5.27
CA HIS A 26 -7.96 -10.88 -5.12
C HIS A 26 -8.26 -11.19 -3.65
N LYS A 27 -7.28 -11.03 -2.75
CA LYS A 27 -7.47 -11.22 -1.30
C LYS A 27 -8.40 -10.18 -0.66
N MET A 28 -8.40 -8.94 -1.15
CA MET A 28 -9.17 -7.83 -0.57
C MET A 28 -10.59 -7.69 -1.15
N GLY A 29 -10.89 -8.35 -2.27
CA GLY A 29 -12.23 -8.39 -2.86
C GLY A 29 -12.67 -7.13 -3.60
N SER A 30 -12.17 -5.94 -3.23
CA SER A 30 -12.51 -4.68 -3.93
C SER A 30 -11.29 -3.78 -4.17
N LYS A 31 -11.29 -3.09 -5.31
CA LYS A 31 -10.29 -2.04 -5.61
C LYS A 31 -10.34 -0.91 -4.59
N ARG A 32 -11.54 -0.51 -4.18
CA ARG A 32 -11.71 0.58 -3.20
C ARG A 32 -10.98 0.27 -1.90
N GLU A 33 -11.12 -0.95 -1.41
CA GLU A 33 -10.49 -1.38 -0.16
C GLU A 33 -8.97 -1.53 -0.30
N LEU A 34 -8.48 -2.06 -1.42
CA LEU A 34 -7.05 -2.08 -1.72
C LEU A 34 -6.44 -0.68 -1.67
N TRP A 35 -7.06 0.28 -2.38
CA TRP A 35 -6.60 1.66 -2.45
C TRP A 35 -6.69 2.39 -1.10
N ASP A 36 -7.72 2.11 -0.31
CA ASP A 36 -7.87 2.72 1.00
C ASP A 36 -6.82 2.23 1.99
N ARG A 37 -6.58 0.91 2.01
CA ARG A 37 -5.56 0.29 2.86
C ARG A 37 -4.15 0.70 2.45
N MET A 38 -3.85 0.76 1.15
CA MET A 38 -2.60 1.33 0.65
C MET A 38 -2.40 2.78 1.13
N ARG A 39 -3.42 3.63 1.01
CA ARG A 39 -3.35 5.02 1.46
C ARG A 39 -3.13 5.15 2.97
N SER A 40 -3.74 4.30 3.78
CA SER A 40 -3.48 4.28 5.24
C SER A 40 -2.01 3.97 5.50
N LEU A 41 -1.50 2.88 4.91
CA LEU A 41 -0.12 2.46 5.13
C LEU A 41 0.89 3.53 4.70
N PHE A 42 0.66 4.21 3.58
CA PHE A 42 1.55 5.31 3.15
C PHE A 42 1.57 6.50 4.10
N ARG A 43 0.50 6.73 4.88
CA ARG A 43 0.47 7.80 5.89
C ARG A 43 1.25 7.40 7.13
N ASP A 44 1.16 6.13 7.51
CA ASP A 44 1.65 5.66 8.80
C ASP A 44 3.07 5.05 8.72
N PHE A 45 3.52 4.64 7.53
CA PHE A 45 4.78 3.91 7.34
C PHE A 45 5.60 4.41 6.14
N ALA A 46 6.91 4.47 6.34
CA ALA A 46 7.88 4.68 5.27
C ALA A 46 8.26 3.33 4.64
N PHE A 47 7.80 3.09 3.41
CA PHE A 47 8.18 1.90 2.64
C PHE A 47 9.40 2.17 1.77
N LYS A 48 10.35 1.22 1.75
CA LYS A 48 11.53 1.29 0.86
C LYS A 48 11.21 0.91 -0.59
N SER A 49 10.10 0.22 -0.83
CA SER A 49 9.67 -0.18 -2.18
C SER A 49 8.18 -0.48 -2.24
N MET A 50 7.61 -0.41 -3.44
CA MET A 50 6.21 -0.80 -3.67
C MET A 50 5.96 -2.29 -3.44
N ARG A 51 6.98 -3.14 -3.67
CA ARG A 51 6.90 -4.57 -3.37
C ARG A 51 6.67 -4.79 -1.87
N MET A 52 7.40 -4.08 -1.02
CA MET A 52 7.27 -4.16 0.43
C MET A 52 5.85 -3.81 0.90
N LEU A 53 5.23 -2.79 0.29
CA LEU A 53 3.84 -2.43 0.55
C LEU A 53 2.88 -3.57 0.17
N TYR A 54 3.05 -4.18 -1.00
CA TYR A 54 2.17 -5.27 -1.43
C TYR A 54 2.37 -6.55 -0.62
N GLU A 55 3.60 -6.87 -0.21
CA GLU A 55 3.88 -7.97 0.71
C GLU A 55 3.24 -7.74 2.08
N ALA A 56 3.33 -6.51 2.61
CA ALA A 56 2.65 -6.11 3.83
C ALA A 56 1.12 -6.27 3.75
N LEU A 57 0.51 -5.92 2.60
CA LEU A 57 -0.92 -6.09 2.37
C LEU A 57 -1.30 -7.56 2.15
N PHE A 58 -0.44 -8.34 1.50
CA PHE A 58 -0.71 -9.73 1.16
C PHE A 58 -0.51 -10.67 2.35
N TYR A 59 0.63 -10.61 3.03
CA TYR A 59 0.98 -11.47 4.16
C TYR A 59 0.50 -10.92 5.50
N GLY A 60 0.23 -9.62 5.58
CA GLY A 60 -0.06 -8.91 6.82
C GLY A 60 1.21 -8.33 7.45
N MET A 61 1.03 -7.38 8.36
CA MET A 61 2.12 -6.76 9.13
C MET A 61 1.98 -7.08 10.61
N LYS A 62 3.11 -7.23 11.28
CA LYS A 62 3.18 -7.21 12.74
C LYS A 62 3.49 -5.79 13.18
N PHE A 63 2.58 -5.18 13.93
CA PHE A 63 2.81 -3.87 14.51
C PHE A 63 3.67 -4.01 15.76
N GLN A 64 4.77 -3.27 15.79
CA GLN A 64 5.54 -3.06 17.00
C GLN A 64 5.02 -1.81 17.73
N PRO A 65 5.08 -1.77 19.08
CA PRO A 65 4.71 -0.57 19.83
C PRO A 65 5.48 0.64 19.29
N PRO A 66 4.82 1.80 19.12
CA PRO A 66 5.50 3.00 18.65
C PRO A 66 6.58 3.40 19.67
N ILE A 67 7.75 3.76 19.16
CA ILE A 67 8.80 4.37 19.98
C ILE A 67 8.37 5.82 20.19
N ILE A 68 7.96 6.15 21.40
CA ILE A 68 7.56 7.51 21.77
C ILE A 68 8.85 8.32 21.95
N LEU A 69 9.05 9.31 21.10
CA LEU A 69 10.09 10.31 21.28
C LEU A 69 9.51 11.36 22.22
N TYR A 70 10.07 11.44 23.43
CA TYR A 70 9.85 12.57 24.33
C TYR A 70 10.84 13.67 23.92
N ASP A 71 10.41 14.93 23.93
CA ASP A 71 11.37 16.04 23.90
C ASP A 71 12.19 15.97 25.19
N ASP A 72 13.50 15.74 25.08
CA ASP A 72 14.43 16.00 26.17
C ASP A 72 14.57 17.53 26.28
N ASP A 73 14.03 18.13 27.34
CA ASP A 73 14.19 19.55 27.73
C ASP A 73 15.67 19.96 27.88
#